data_AF-A0A1T1D6F7-F1
#
_entry.id   AF-A0A1T1D6F7-F1
#
_cell.length_a   1.000
_cell.length_b   1.000
_cell.length_c   1.000
_cell.angle_alpha   90.00
_cell.angle_beta   90.00
_cell.angle_gamma   90.00
#
_symmetry.space_group_name_H-M   'P 1'
#
loop_
_entity.id
_entity.type
_entity.pdbx_description
1 polymer ?
#
loop_
_entity_poly.entity_id
_entity_poly.type
_entity_poly.pdbx_seq_one_letter_code
_entity_poly.pdbx_strand_id
1 'polypeptide(L)'
;MLLALFMLTAMFKLLQGSSMATFAAIGPVAAPIVATSGISPILAVLAICLGSFVAILPNDSFYWLVRNSALAHHSQIKAIIILGVGSVLQAIVGFAVLLEISIINLA
;
A
#
# COMPACT_ATOMS: atom_id res chain seq x y z
N MET A 1 -0.59 7.71 14.57
CA MET A 1 -0.45 6.25 14.40
C MET A 1 -0.75 5.77 12.98
N LEU A 2 -1.84 6.22 12.33
CA LEU A 2 -2.19 5.80 10.96
C LEU A 2 -1.07 5.97 9.94
N LEU A 3 -0.36 7.12 9.95
CA LEU A 3 0.80 7.36 9.09
C LEU A 3 1.93 6.37 9.32
N ALA A 4 2.18 5.97 10.58
CA ALA A 4 3.23 5.01 10.90
C ALA A 4 2.91 3.62 10.34
N LEU A 5 1.65 3.16 10.47
CA LEU A 5 1.19 1.89 9.89
C LEU A 5 1.24 1.89 8.36
N PHE A 6 0.84 2.98 7.73
CA PHE A 6 0.95 3.18 6.28
C PHE A 6 2.41 3.10 5.82
N MET A 7 3.30 3.89 6.43
CA MET A 7 4.72 3.93 6.05
C MET A 7 5.42 2.60 6.30
N LEU A 8 5.17 1.97 7.46
CA LEU A 8 5.72 0.66 7.78
C LEU A 8 5.34 -0.37 6.71
N THR A 9 4.07 -0.39 6.31
CA THR A 9 3.59 -1.35 5.31
C THR A 9 4.09 -1.03 3.91
N ALA A 10 4.19 0.26 3.55
CA ALA A 10 4.78 0.70 2.29
C ALA A 10 6.26 0.27 2.16
N MET A 11 7.04 0.34 3.24
CA MET A 11 8.42 -0.15 3.23
C MET A 11 8.48 -1.68 3.03
N PHE A 12 7.63 -2.44 3.72
CA PHE A 12 7.55 -3.89 3.51
C PHE A 12 7.14 -4.24 2.08
N LYS A 13 6.22 -3.48 1.50
CA LYS A 13 5.79 -3.64 0.11
C LYS A 13 6.93 -3.46 -0.87
N LEU A 14 7.74 -2.40 -0.69
CA LEU A 14 8.91 -2.15 -1.52
C LEU A 14 9.93 -3.30 -1.46
N LEU A 15 10.08 -3.95 -0.30
CA LEU A 15 10.98 -5.08 -0.11
C LEU A 15 10.43 -6.39 -0.68
N GLN A 16 9.15 -6.68 -0.46
CA GLN A 16 8.57 -7.98 -0.80
C GLN A 16 8.07 -8.08 -2.24
N GLY A 17 7.75 -6.96 -2.89
CA GLY A 17 7.20 -6.96 -4.23
C GLY A 17 5.75 -7.44 -4.31
N SER A 18 5.20 -8.27 -3.41
CA SER A 18 3.78 -8.70 -3.48
C SER A 18 2.92 -8.07 -2.37
N SER A 19 1.73 -7.57 -2.71
CA SER A 19 0.80 -7.02 -1.71
C SER A 19 0.28 -8.11 -0.77
N MET A 20 0.00 -9.32 -1.28
CA MET A 20 -0.42 -10.45 -0.46
C MET A 20 0.67 -10.91 0.51
N ALA A 21 1.92 -10.99 0.03
CA ALA A 21 3.05 -11.39 0.86
C ALA A 21 3.38 -10.31 1.92
N THR A 22 3.20 -9.04 1.56
CA THR A 22 3.28 -7.90 2.48
C THR A 22 2.25 -8.03 3.61
N PHE A 23 0.98 -8.34 3.29
CA PHE A 23 -0.05 -8.54 4.31
C PHE A 23 0.27 -9.67 5.27
N ALA A 24 0.76 -10.80 4.75
CA ALA A 24 1.14 -11.95 5.58
C ALA A 24 2.27 -11.60 6.57
N ALA A 25 3.27 -10.82 6.13
CA ALA A 25 4.39 -10.45 6.99
C ALA A 25 4.08 -9.30 7.94
N ILE A 26 3.26 -8.33 7.53
CA ILE A 26 2.97 -7.17 8.36
C ILE A 26 2.00 -7.50 9.50
N GLY A 27 1.11 -8.48 9.32
CA GLY A 27 0.10 -8.85 10.32
C GLY A 27 0.67 -9.05 11.73
N PRO A 28 1.66 -9.95 11.92
CA PRO A 28 2.29 -10.16 13.22
C PRO A 28 2.99 -8.92 13.80
N VAL A 29 3.57 -8.07 12.93
CA VAL A 29 4.30 -6.86 13.35
C VAL A 29 3.34 -5.74 13.75
N ALA A 30 2.25 -5.57 13.00
CA ALA A 30 1.27 -4.52 13.21
C ALA A 30 0.28 -4.85 14.34
N ALA A 31 -0.03 -6.12 14.58
CA ALA A 31 -0.99 -6.55 15.61
C ALA A 31 -0.77 -5.90 17.00
N PRO A 32 0.42 -5.96 17.62
CA PRO A 32 0.65 -5.33 18.93
C PRO A 32 0.59 -3.79 18.88
N ILE A 33 0.97 -3.20 17.75
CA ILE A 33 0.91 -1.74 17.54
C ILE A 33 -0.54 -1.28 17.54
N VAL A 34 -1.40 -1.97 16.77
CA VAL A 34 -2.83 -1.65 16.69
C VAL A 34 -3.50 -1.82 18.06
N ALA A 35 -3.23 -2.93 18.76
CA ALA A 35 -3.81 -3.22 20.06
C ALA A 35 -3.52 -2.18 21.15
N THR A 36 -2.34 -1.55 21.12
CA THR A 36 -1.90 -0.57 22.13
C THR A 36 -2.18 0.88 21.74
N SER A 37 -2.55 1.13 20.48
CA SER A 37 -2.61 2.48 19.92
C SER A 37 -3.92 3.24 20.17
N GLY A 38 -4.97 2.58 20.67
CA GLY A 38 -6.28 3.21 20.94
C GLY A 38 -7.04 3.71 19.71
N ILE A 39 -6.51 3.52 18.49
CA ILE A 39 -7.20 3.84 17.23
C ILE A 39 -8.15 2.72 16.83
N SER A 40 -9.20 3.08 16.08
CA SER A 40 -10.14 2.11 15.50
C SER A 40 -9.40 1.05 14.69
N PRO A 41 -9.61 -0.26 14.96
CA PRO A 41 -9.00 -1.35 14.19
C PRO A 41 -9.29 -1.27 12.70
N ILE A 42 -10.47 -0.75 12.31
CA ILE A 42 -10.87 -0.58 10.92
C ILE A 42 -9.96 0.45 10.23
N LEU A 43 -9.74 1.62 10.85
CA LEU A 43 -8.87 2.66 10.31
C LEU A 43 -7.42 2.18 10.22
N ALA A 44 -6.97 1.40 11.22
CA ALA A 44 -5.64 0.81 11.23
C ALA A 44 -5.43 -0.16 10.06
N VAL A 45 -6.38 -1.08 9.84
CA VAL A 45 -6.33 -2.05 8.73
C VAL A 45 -6.37 -1.32 7.38
N LEU A 46 -7.20 -0.29 7.23
CA LEU A 46 -7.25 0.49 5.99
C LEU A 46 -5.91 1.19 5.70
N ALA A 47 -5.25 1.76 6.72
CA ALA A 47 -3.93 2.37 6.57
C ALA A 47 -2.87 1.36 6.10
N ILE A 48 -2.90 0.13 6.66
CA ILE A 48 -2.03 -0.98 6.23
C ILE A 48 -2.33 -1.37 4.79
N CYS A 49 -3.61 -1.54 4.41
CA CYS A 49 -4.02 -1.85 3.05
C CYS A 49 -3.52 -0.84 2.02
N LEU A 50 -3.67 0.45 2.33
CA LEU A 50 -3.21 1.52 1.45
C LEU A 50 -1.68 1.53 1.31
N GLY A 51 -0.93 1.24 2.40
CA GLY A 51 0.52 1.09 2.34
C GLY A 51 0.96 -0.07 1.44
N SER A 52 0.23 -1.18 1.44
CA SER A 52 0.50 -2.34 0.57
C SER A 52 0.29 -2.11 -0.93
N PHE A 53 -0.31 -0.99 -1.31
CA PHE A 53 -0.51 -0.61 -2.72
C PHE A 53 0.59 0.33 -3.25
N VAL A 54 1.56 0.71 -2.43
CA VAL A 54 2.63 1.62 -2.86
C VAL A 54 3.58 0.91 -3.85
N ALA A 55 3.85 1.60 -4.97
CA ALA A 55 4.92 1.31 -5.92
C ALA A 55 4.96 -0.12 -6.48
N ILE A 56 4.13 -0.35 -7.50
CA ILE A 56 4.20 -1.54 -8.36
C ILE A 56 5.44 -1.44 -9.26
N LEU A 57 6.50 -2.15 -8.86
CA LEU A 57 7.82 -2.17 -9.50
C LEU A 57 8.14 -3.57 -10.09
N PRO A 58 9.24 -3.77 -10.82
CA PRO A 58 9.58 -5.07 -11.43
C PRO A 58 9.76 -6.25 -10.47
N ASN A 59 9.86 -6.00 -9.16
CA ASN A 59 9.86 -7.03 -8.13
C ASN A 59 8.45 -7.54 -7.78
N ASP A 60 7.40 -6.90 -8.28
CA ASP A 60 6.00 -7.23 -8.06
C ASP A 60 5.48 -8.23 -9.10
N SER A 61 4.75 -9.26 -8.66
CA SER A 61 4.11 -10.20 -9.57
C SER A 61 3.01 -9.54 -10.40
N PHE A 62 2.31 -8.55 -9.85
CA PHE A 62 1.31 -7.77 -10.57
C PHE A 62 1.95 -6.91 -11.68
N TYR A 63 3.18 -6.43 -11.48
CA TYR A 63 3.92 -5.74 -12.55
C TYR A 63 4.05 -6.65 -13.78
N TRP A 64 4.49 -7.89 -13.59
CA TRP A 64 4.68 -8.84 -14.69
C TRP A 64 3.37 -9.26 -15.35
N LEU A 65 2.29 -9.41 -14.57
CA LEU A 65 0.96 -9.69 -15.10
C LEU A 65 0.49 -8.59 -16.07
N VAL A 66 0.55 -7.32 -15.65
CA VAL A 66 0.08 -6.21 -16.49
C VAL A 66 1.07 -5.90 -17.62
N ARG A 67 2.37 -6.03 -17.36
CA ARG A 67 3.44 -5.90 -18.36
C ARG A 67 3.24 -6.84 -19.54
N ASN A 68 2.89 -8.10 -19.27
CA ASN A 68 2.75 -9.13 -20.30
C ASN A 68 1.36 -9.16 -20.94
N SER A 69 0.39 -8.43 -20.39
CA SER A 69 -0.96 -8.30 -20.95
C SER A 69 -1.17 -6.90 -21.52
N ALA A 70 -1.74 -5.98 -20.74
CA ALA A 70 -2.15 -4.65 -21.20
C ALA A 70 -1.01 -3.75 -21.69
N LEU A 71 0.22 -3.98 -21.23
CA LEU A 71 1.40 -3.14 -21.55
C LEU A 71 2.44 -3.87 -22.42
N ALA A 72 2.07 -4.97 -23.10
CA ALA A 72 3.00 -5.83 -23.83
C ALA A 72 3.83 -5.08 -24.90
N HIS A 73 3.21 -4.12 -25.60
CA HIS A 73 3.87 -3.33 -26.65
C HIS A 73 4.59 -2.08 -26.14
N HIS A 74 4.48 -1.75 -24.86
CA HIS A 74 5.10 -0.56 -24.28
C HIS A 74 6.57 -0.83 -23.90
N SER A 75 7.42 0.19 -23.97
CA SER A 75 8.80 0.12 -23.42
C SER A 75 8.79 -0.18 -21.91
N GLN A 76 9.80 -0.85 -21.38
CA GLN A 76 9.90 -1.18 -19.94
C GLN A 76 9.79 0.06 -19.03
N ILE A 77 10.49 1.14 -19.38
CA ILE A 77 10.46 2.39 -18.60
C ILE A 77 9.05 2.94 -18.49
N LYS A 78 8.30 3.01 -19.60
CA LYS A 78 6.90 3.46 -19.59
C LYS A 78 6.02 2.58 -18.71
N ALA A 79 6.19 1.26 -18.74
CA ALA A 79 5.41 0.35 -17.89
C ALA A 79 5.72 0.57 -16.40
N ILE A 80 7.00 0.74 -16.05
CA ILE A 80 7.42 1.05 -14.67
C ILE A 80 6.84 2.38 -14.21
N ILE A 81 6.87 3.42 -15.05
CA ILE A 81 6.32 4.73 -14.69
C ILE A 81 4.80 4.64 -14.50
N ILE A 82 4.07 4.05 -15.45
CA ILE A 82 2.60 3.96 -15.39
C ILE A 82 2.16 3.20 -14.14
N LEU A 83 2.75 2.01 -13.89
CA LEU A 83 2.37 1.17 -12.77
C LEU A 83 2.89 1.72 -11.44
N GLY A 84 4.15 2.14 -11.39
CA GLY A 84 4.77 2.68 -10.19
C GLY A 84 4.13 4.00 -9.75
N VAL A 85 4.04 4.99 -10.63
CA VAL A 85 3.45 6.29 -10.29
C VAL A 85 1.94 6.14 -10.06
N GLY A 86 1.23 5.38 -10.89
CA GLY A 86 -0.22 5.18 -10.73
C GLY A 86 -0.58 4.56 -9.37
N SER A 87 0.17 3.54 -8.96
CA SER A 87 -0.05 2.87 -7.66
C SER A 87 0.33 3.76 -6.47
N VAL A 88 1.41 4.52 -6.56
CA VAL A 88 1.78 5.52 -5.54
C VAL A 88 0.69 6.59 -5.41
N LEU A 89 0.18 7.12 -6.52
CA LEU A 89 -0.90 8.10 -6.50
C LEU A 89 -2.18 7.52 -5.88
N GLN A 90 -2.57 6.30 -6.26
CA GLN A 90 -3.71 5.61 -5.66
C GLN A 90 -3.55 5.48 -4.13
N ALA A 91 -2.39 5.04 -3.67
CA ALA A 91 -2.10 4.85 -2.25
C ALA A 91 -2.15 6.18 -1.47
N ILE A 92 -1.55 7.24 -2.03
CA ILE A 92 -1.54 8.58 -1.41
C ILE A 92 -2.96 9.15 -1.35
N VAL A 93 -3.72 9.09 -2.44
CA VAL A 93 -5.10 9.61 -2.49
C VAL A 93 -5.98 8.85 -1.51
N GLY A 94 -5.92 7.51 -1.50
CA GLY A 94 -6.68 6.71 -0.54
C GLY A 94 -6.29 6.98 0.91
N PHE A 95 -5.01 7.24 1.18
CA PHE A 95 -4.55 7.60 2.52
C PHE A 95 -5.00 9.00 2.94
N ALA A 96 -5.02 9.98 2.03
CA ALA A 96 -5.58 11.29 2.30
C ALA A 96 -7.07 11.22 2.68
N VAL A 97 -7.86 10.47 1.92
CA VAL A 97 -9.28 10.22 2.22
C VAL A 97 -9.45 9.53 3.58
N LEU A 98 -8.59 8.57 3.92
CA LEU A 98 -8.63 7.91 5.22
C LEU A 98 -8.34 8.88 6.37
N LEU A 99 -7.40 9.82 6.19
CA LEU A 99 -7.12 10.86 7.18
C LEU A 99 -8.32 11.78 7.38
N GLU A 100 -8.99 12.20 6.30
CA GLU A 100 -10.21 13.00 6.38
C GLU A 100 -11.32 12.26 7.14
N ILE A 101 -11.58 10.99 6.80
CA ILE A 101 -12.55 10.15 7.53
C ILE A 101 -12.17 10.04 9.00
N SER A 102 -10.88 9.85 9.32
CA SER A 102 -10.42 9.75 10.70
C SER A 102 -10.63 11.04 11.49
N ILE A 103 -10.58 12.21 10.85
CA ILE A 103 -10.83 13.50 11.49
C ILE A 103 -12.32 13.71 11.71
N ILE A 104 -13.15 13.41 10.72
CA ILE A 104 -14.62 13.57 10.80
C ILE A 104 -15.21 12.65 11.87
N ASN A 105 -14.73 11.41 11.98
CA ASN A 105 -15.19 10.45 13.00
C ASN A 105 -14.75 10.82 14.43
N LEU A 106 -13.88 11.83 14.57
CA LEU A 106 -13.39 12.33 15.86
C LEU A 106 -14.14 13.60 16.32
N ALA A 107 -14.97 14.20 15.46
CA ALA A 107 -15.82 15.36 15.73
C ALA A 107 -17.24 14.93 16.13
#